data_AF-A0A6A6Y6U2-F1
#
_entry.id   AF-A0A6A6Y6U2-F1
#
_cell.length_a   1.000
_cell.length_b   1.000
_cell.length_c   1.000
_cell.angle_alpha   90.00
_cell.angle_beta   90.00
_cell.angle_gamma   90.00
#
_symmetry.space_group_name_H-M   'P 1'
#
loop_
_entity.id
_entity.type
_entity.pdbx_description
1 polymer ?
#
loop_
_entity_poly.entity_id
_entity_poly.type
_entity_poly.pdbx_seq_one_letter_code
_entity_poly.pdbx_strand_id
1 'polypeptide(L)'
;MTSLFPHPAYAEEQPYARTVLYLHVIRAATQAAPLVATFTATASSLYYRPRSLAAFVPRLITHSAHAVPLGIVFAGLATTGRMYGREEIEWQDRAWRLLENKGQEGADWWAIGGGVSGAV
;
A
#
# COMPACT_ATOMS: atom_id res chain seq x y z
N MET A 1 10.68 -3.50 2.72
CA MET A 1 11.16 -2.66 1.60
C MET A 1 12.68 -2.72 1.57
N THR A 2 13.21 -3.93 1.47
CA THR A 2 14.19 -4.44 2.46
C THR A 2 15.60 -4.68 1.92
N SER A 3 15.85 -4.41 0.65
CA SER A 3 17.22 -4.32 0.10
C SER A 3 17.45 -3.07 -0.73
N LEU A 4 16.39 -2.31 -1.04
CA LEU A 4 16.49 -1.05 -1.79
C LEU A 4 16.98 0.11 -0.91
N PHE A 5 16.76 0.02 0.40
CA PHE A 5 17.21 1.00 1.38
C PHE A 5 18.30 0.38 2.26
N PRO A 6 19.30 1.16 2.70
CA PRO A 6 20.31 0.70 3.63
C PRO A 6 19.67 0.27 4.95
N HIS A 7 20.20 -0.81 5.53
CA HIS A 7 19.84 -1.28 6.86
C HIS A 7 21.07 -1.15 7.77
N PRO A 8 21.25 0.01 8.44
CA PRO A 8 22.39 0.23 9.32
C PRO A 8 22.32 -0.66 10.57
N ALA A 9 23.45 -0.83 11.26
CA ALA A 9 23.52 -1.67 12.46
C ALA A 9 22.63 -1.16 13.60
N TYR A 10 22.41 0.16 13.66
CA TYR A 10 21.62 0.82 14.69
C TYR A 10 20.42 1.57 14.10
N ALA A 11 19.32 1.63 14.85
CA ALA A 11 18.07 2.22 14.39
C ALA A 11 18.21 3.72 14.12
N GLU A 12 18.85 4.46 15.02
CA GLU A 12 19.12 5.89 14.98
C GLU A 12 19.89 6.36 13.74
N GLU A 13 20.58 5.43 13.08
CA GLU A 13 21.36 5.72 11.87
C GLU A 13 20.53 5.59 10.60
N GLN A 14 19.24 5.19 10.67
CA GLN A 14 18.40 4.98 9.48
C GLN A 14 18.12 6.31 8.74
N PRO A 15 18.72 6.55 7.56
CA PRO A 15 18.63 7.86 6.90
C PRO A 15 17.27 8.10 6.19
N TYR A 16 16.53 7.05 5.84
CA TYR A 16 15.33 7.14 5.00
C TYR A 16 14.04 6.74 5.71
N ALA A 17 13.98 6.93 7.03
CA ALA A 17 12.89 6.45 7.87
C ALA A 17 11.50 6.82 7.37
N ARG A 18 11.30 8.10 7.03
CA ARG A 18 10.02 8.62 6.51
C ARG A 18 9.68 7.99 5.16
N THR A 19 10.62 8.00 4.22
CA THR A 19 10.43 7.44 2.87
C THR A 19 10.05 5.96 2.94
N VAL A 20 10.78 5.18 3.75
CA VAL A 20 10.51 3.75 3.96
C VAL A 20 9.08 3.53 4.48
N LEU A 21 8.67 4.29 5.49
CA LEU A 21 7.34 4.16 6.08
C LEU A 21 6.23 4.57 5.11
N TYR A 22 6.36 5.73 4.43
CA TYR A 22 5.36 6.16 3.46
C TYR A 22 5.23 5.17 2.31
N LEU A 23 6.35 4.74 1.71
CA LEU A 23 6.33 3.78 0.61
C LEU A 23 5.72 2.45 1.04
N HIS A 24 6.05 1.97 2.24
CA HIS A 24 5.49 0.73 2.76
C HIS A 24 3.97 0.80 2.91
N VAL A 25 3.46 1.85 3.54
CA VAL A 25 2.02 2.00 3.78
C VAL A 25 1.28 2.27 2.47
N ILE A 26 1.85 3.07 1.56
CA ILE A 26 1.30 3.30 0.21
C ILE A 26 1.20 1.99 -0.55
N ARG A 27 2.28 1.19 -0.59
CA ARG A 27 2.27 -0.12 -1.26
C ARG A 27 1.24 -1.06 -0.64
N ALA A 28 1.15 -1.11 0.69
CA ALA A 28 0.15 -1.93 1.39
C ALA A 28 -1.29 -1.47 1.05
N ALA A 29 -1.55 -0.17 0.98
CA ALA A 29 -2.85 0.36 0.60
C ALA A 29 -3.21 0.06 -0.85
N THR A 30 -2.26 0.16 -1.78
CA THR A 30 -2.45 -0.25 -3.19
C THR A 30 -2.82 -1.73 -3.29
N GLN A 31 -2.18 -2.60 -2.49
CA GLN A 31 -2.53 -4.03 -2.46
C GLN A 31 -3.88 -4.32 -1.80
N ALA A 32 -4.34 -3.47 -0.88
CA ALA A 32 -5.65 -3.58 -0.26
C ALA A 32 -6.78 -3.01 -1.14
N ALA A 33 -6.47 -2.16 -2.12
CA ALA A 33 -7.46 -1.49 -2.97
C ALA A 33 -8.42 -2.46 -3.71
N PRO A 34 -7.97 -3.61 -4.27
CA PRO A 34 -8.87 -4.59 -4.89
C PRO A 34 -9.93 -5.17 -3.94
N LEU A 35 -9.61 -5.28 -2.63
CA LEU A 35 -10.59 -5.73 -1.63
C LEU A 35 -11.72 -4.71 -1.51
N VAL A 36 -11.37 -3.42 -1.36
CA VAL A 36 -12.35 -2.32 -1.31
C VAL A 36 -13.15 -2.23 -2.61
N ALA A 37 -12.48 -2.40 -3.76
CA ALA A 37 -13.11 -2.41 -5.07
C ALA A 37 -14.12 -3.55 -5.22
N THR A 38 -13.84 -4.73 -4.66
CA THR A 38 -14.76 -5.87 -4.70
C THR A 38 -16.06 -5.55 -3.98
N PHE A 39 -16.00 -4.96 -2.78
CA PHE A 39 -17.21 -4.56 -2.05
C PHE A 39 -17.98 -3.46 -2.79
N THR A 40 -17.29 -2.43 -3.27
CA THR A 40 -17.93 -1.28 -3.93
C THR A 40 -18.51 -1.64 -5.31
N ALA A 41 -17.82 -2.47 -6.10
CA ALA A 41 -18.32 -2.98 -7.38
C ALA A 41 -19.50 -3.95 -7.20
N THR A 42 -19.49 -4.74 -6.13
CA THR A 42 -20.63 -5.61 -5.77
C THR A 42 -21.84 -4.76 -5.41
N ALA A 43 -21.68 -3.79 -4.50
CA ALA A 43 -22.76 -2.87 -4.13
C ALA A 43 -23.30 -2.10 -5.36
N SER A 44 -22.41 -1.57 -6.19
CA SER A 44 -22.74 -0.90 -7.46
C SER A 44 -23.52 -1.82 -8.41
N SER A 45 -23.13 -3.09 -8.50
CA SER A 45 -23.80 -4.07 -9.38
C SER A 45 -25.14 -4.55 -8.86
N LEU A 46 -25.37 -4.51 -7.54
CA LEU A 46 -26.69 -4.76 -6.95
C LEU A 46 -27.61 -3.56 -7.16
N TYR A 47 -27.08 -2.33 -7.10
CA TYR A 47 -27.87 -1.12 -7.23
C TYR A 47 -28.19 -0.77 -8.69
N TYR A 48 -27.18 -0.72 -9.57
CA TYR A 48 -27.32 -0.29 -10.96
C TYR A 48 -27.53 -1.45 -11.95
N ARG A 49 -28.40 -1.25 -12.95
CA ARG A 49 -28.57 -2.17 -14.08
C ARG A 49 -27.50 -1.93 -15.16
N PRO A 50 -27.13 -2.93 -15.97
CA PRO A 50 -27.56 -4.33 -15.91
C PRO A 50 -26.87 -5.11 -14.76
N ARG A 51 -27.53 -6.17 -14.28
CA ARG A 51 -27.03 -7.06 -13.24
C ARG A 51 -26.56 -8.37 -13.87
N SER A 52 -25.36 -8.35 -14.45
CA SER A 52 -24.76 -9.53 -15.10
C SER A 52 -23.26 -9.61 -14.81
N LEU A 53 -22.69 -10.81 -14.89
CA LEU A 53 -21.24 -11.00 -14.75
C LEU A 53 -20.45 -10.20 -15.80
N ALA A 54 -20.98 -10.12 -17.03
CA ALA A 54 -20.40 -9.30 -18.09
C ALA A 54 -20.34 -7.80 -17.73
N ALA A 55 -21.27 -7.30 -16.92
CA ALA A 55 -21.26 -5.93 -16.42
C ALA A 55 -20.48 -5.76 -15.11
N PHE A 56 -20.25 -6.84 -14.35
CA PHE A 56 -19.52 -6.81 -13.09
C PHE A 56 -18.02 -6.58 -13.30
N VAL A 57 -17.40 -7.29 -14.23
CA VAL A 57 -15.95 -7.17 -14.52
C VAL A 57 -15.52 -5.73 -14.83
N PRO A 58 -16.14 -5.01 -15.79
CA PRO A 58 -15.75 -3.63 -16.07
C PRO A 58 -16.00 -2.68 -14.89
N ARG A 59 -17.04 -2.93 -14.07
CA ARG A 59 -17.25 -2.19 -12.82
C ARG A 59 -16.15 -2.46 -11.81
N LEU A 60 -15.75 -3.71 -11.62
CA LEU A 60 -14.67 -4.08 -10.71
C LEU A 60 -13.36 -3.39 -11.10
N ILE A 61 -13.03 -3.35 -12.39
CA ILE A 61 -11.86 -2.64 -12.91
C ILE A 61 -11.98 -1.14 -12.63
N THR A 62 -13.13 -0.53 -12.91
CA THR A 62 -13.36 0.91 -12.68
C THR A 62 -13.26 1.27 -11.18
N HIS A 63 -13.89 0.49 -10.31
CA HIS A 63 -13.82 0.67 -8.87
C HIS A 63 -12.40 0.44 -8.34
N SER A 64 -11.65 -0.51 -8.89
CA SER A 64 -10.24 -0.74 -8.54
C SER A 64 -9.37 0.45 -8.94
N ALA A 65 -9.57 0.97 -10.15
CA ALA A 65 -8.84 2.13 -10.66
C ALA A 65 -9.07 3.37 -9.79
N HIS A 66 -10.27 3.57 -9.25
CA HIS A 66 -10.55 4.67 -8.31
C HIS A 66 -10.08 4.39 -6.87
N ALA A 67 -10.12 3.13 -6.43
CA ALA A 67 -9.74 2.76 -5.07
C ALA A 67 -8.24 2.96 -4.81
N VAL A 68 -7.38 2.76 -5.82
CA VAL A 68 -5.92 2.95 -5.68
C VAL A 68 -5.53 4.39 -5.30
N PRO A 69 -5.85 5.45 -6.08
CA PRO A 69 -5.45 6.80 -5.72
C PRO A 69 -6.07 7.26 -4.39
N LEU A 70 -7.31 6.86 -4.09
CA LEU A 70 -7.93 7.12 -2.78
C LEU A 70 -7.16 6.42 -1.65
N GLY A 71 -6.76 5.18 -1.86
CA GLY A 71 -5.94 4.41 -0.93
C GLY A 71 -4.56 5.04 -0.69
N ILE A 72 -3.92 5.59 -1.73
CA ILE A 72 -2.63 6.30 -1.62
C ILE A 72 -2.79 7.56 -0.77
N VAL A 73 -3.81 8.38 -1.03
CA VAL A 73 -4.09 9.58 -0.23
C VAL A 73 -4.37 9.21 1.22
N PHE A 74 -5.23 8.21 1.44
CA PHE A 74 -5.52 7.70 2.77
C PHE A 74 -4.27 7.17 3.49
N ALA A 75 -3.42 6.40 2.82
CA ALA A 75 -2.17 5.88 3.36
C ALA A 75 -1.21 7.00 3.80
N GLY A 76 -1.07 8.04 2.98
CA GLY A 76 -0.27 9.22 3.32
C GLY A 76 -0.80 9.92 4.57
N LEU A 77 -2.11 10.17 4.64
CA LEU A 77 -2.73 10.80 5.80
C LEU A 77 -2.65 9.91 7.05
N ALA A 78 -2.88 8.61 6.91
CA ALA A 78 -2.80 7.64 8.00
C ALA A 78 -1.38 7.55 8.55
N THR A 79 -0.36 7.52 7.69
CA THR A 79 1.06 7.51 8.11
C THR A 79 1.40 8.80 8.85
N THR A 80 1.00 9.95 8.29
CA THR A 80 1.21 11.27 8.89
C THR A 80 0.54 11.37 10.27
N GLY A 81 -0.73 10.98 10.38
CA GLY A 81 -1.47 11.00 11.64
C GLY A 81 -0.91 10.01 12.67
N ARG A 82 -0.55 8.79 12.24
CA ARG A 82 0.05 7.75 13.10
C ARG A 82 1.34 8.22 13.75
N MET A 83 2.10 9.04 13.02
CA MET A 83 3.41 9.53 13.42
C MET A 83 3.42 11.00 13.86
N TYR A 84 2.25 11.64 13.95
CA TYR A 84 2.13 13.01 14.41
C TYR A 84 2.61 13.13 15.86
N GLY A 85 3.49 14.10 16.13
CA GLY A 85 4.09 14.32 17.46
C GLY A 85 5.12 13.28 17.89
N ARG A 86 5.54 12.37 16.99
CA ARG A 86 6.60 11.39 17.26
C ARG A 86 7.98 11.97 16.97
N GLU A 87 8.97 11.59 17.77
CA GLU A 87 10.36 12.00 17.58
C GLU A 87 11.00 11.26 16.40
N GLU A 88 12.03 11.85 15.77
CA GLU A 88 12.70 11.26 14.60
C GLU A 88 13.21 9.85 14.88
N ILE A 89 13.74 9.59 16.09
CA ILE A 89 14.19 8.26 16.50
C ILE A 89 13.07 7.21 16.45
N GLU A 90 11.81 7.59 16.72
CA GLU A 90 10.68 6.69 16.63
C GLU A 90 10.29 6.37 15.18
N TRP A 91 10.50 7.31 14.25
CA TRP A 91 10.37 7.05 12.82
C TRP A 91 11.44 6.06 12.38
N GLN A 92 12.68 6.33 12.78
CA GLN A 92 13.86 5.54 12.45
C GLN A 92 13.74 4.10 12.99
N ASP A 93 13.39 3.92 14.25
CA ASP A 93 13.18 2.61 14.88
C ASP A 93 12.07 1.80 14.17
N ARG A 94 10.94 2.42 13.83
CA ARG A 94 9.87 1.73 13.08
C ARG A 94 10.32 1.32 11.69
N ALA A 95 10.99 2.23 10.97
CA ALA A 95 11.51 1.94 9.64
C ALA A 95 12.58 0.84 9.69
N TRP A 96 13.47 0.87 10.69
CA TRP A 96 14.51 -0.13 10.91
C TRP A 96 13.89 -1.51 11.16
N ARG A 97 12.93 -1.61 12.09
CA ARG A 97 12.21 -2.87 12.38
C ARG A 97 11.45 -3.40 11.16
N LEU A 98 10.93 -2.50 10.33
CA LEU A 98 10.28 -2.89 9.09
C LEU A 98 11.27 -3.45 8.05
N LEU A 99 12.46 -2.87 7.97
CA LEU A 99 13.53 -3.35 7.09
C LEU A 99 14.09 -4.71 7.52
N GLU A 100 14.11 -4.99 8.82
CA GLU A 100 14.52 -6.28 9.37
C GLU A 100 13.51 -7.41 9.07
N ASN A 101 12.25 -7.07 8.79
CA ASN A 101 11.19 -8.05 8.57
C ASN A 101 11.28 -8.75 7.20
N LYS A 102 11.79 -9.98 7.18
CA LYS A 102 11.91 -10.84 5.99
C LYS A 102 10.59 -11.24 5.33
N GLY A 103 9.48 -11.24 6.06
CA GLY A 103 8.15 -11.45 5.47
C GLY A 103 7.72 -10.25 4.63
N GLN A 104 7.93 -9.04 5.15
CA GLN A 104 7.63 -7.80 4.42
C GLN A 104 8.55 -7.63 3.22
N GLU A 105 9.81 -8.05 3.33
CA GLU A 105 10.76 -8.14 2.22
C GLU A 105 10.20 -8.90 1.02
N GLY A 106 9.87 -10.18 1.24
CA GLY A 106 9.35 -11.02 0.16
C GLY A 106 8.05 -10.45 -0.42
N ALA A 107 7.18 -9.92 0.43
CA ALA A 107 5.93 -9.31 0.00
C ALA A 107 6.16 -8.10 -0.91
N ASP A 108 7.16 -7.26 -0.62
CA ASP A 108 7.47 -6.08 -1.44
C ASP A 108 8.01 -6.47 -2.81
N TRP A 109 8.84 -7.52 -2.90
CA TRP A 109 9.29 -8.05 -4.19
C TRP A 109 8.14 -8.60 -5.02
N TRP A 110 7.20 -9.31 -4.40
CA TRP A 110 5.96 -9.73 -5.07
C TRP A 110 5.13 -8.54 -5.54
N ALA A 111 5.08 -7.46 -4.76
CA ALA A 111 4.36 -6.24 -5.13
C ALA A 111 4.95 -5.58 -6.37
N ILE A 112 6.28 -5.42 -6.39
CA ILE A 112 7.00 -4.81 -7.50
C ILE A 112 6.87 -5.68 -8.74
N GLY A 113 7.11 -6.99 -8.62
CA GLY A 113 6.99 -7.94 -9.72
C GLY A 113 5.59 -7.96 -10.32
N GLY A 114 4.56 -8.10 -9.48
CA GLY A 114 3.17 -8.07 -9.91
C GLY A 114 2.76 -6.74 -10.54
N GLY A 115 3.23 -5.61 -9.99
CA GLY A 115 2.98 -4.28 -10.55
C GLY A 115 3.60 -4.08 -11.94
N VAL A 116 4.85 -4.52 -12.13
CA VAL A 116 5.53 -4.47 -13.43
C VAL A 116 4.83 -5.39 -14.44
N SER A 117 4.53 -6.64 -14.06
CA SER A 117 3.86 -7.59 -14.95
C SER A 117 2.44 -7.17 -15.32
N GLY A 118 1.71 -6.47 -14.46
CA GLY A 118 0.38 -5.98 -14.77
C GLY A 118 0.34 -4.70 -15.61
N ALA A 119 1.47 -4.02 -15.79
CA ALA A 119 1.57 -2.80 -16.58
C ALA A 119 1.80 -3.06 -18.09
N VAL A 120 2.19 -4.30 -18.46
CA VAL A 120 2.42 -4.76 -19.84
C VAL A 120 1.28 -5.67 -20.30
#